data_AF-A0A4V2R4J3-F1
#
_entry.id   AF-A0A4V2R4J3-F1
#
_cell.length_a   1.000
_cell.length_b   1.000
_cell.length_c   1.000
_cell.angle_alpha   90.00
_cell.angle_beta   90.00
_cell.angle_gamma   90.00
#
_symmetry.space_group_name_H-M   'P 1'
#
loop_
_entity.id
_entity.type
_entity.pdbx_description
1 polymer ?
#
loop_
_entity_poly.entity_id
_entity_poly.type
_entity_poly.pdbx_seq_one_letter_code
_entity_poly.pdbx_strand_id
1 'polypeptide(L)'
;MPGIDQSTISSWRSRGRVPQCFVKMLEAGDKGPGSATPQVWGELQDRAASVALVRFTLLRQELARSHDVDRALAVFLDMRPFRPVLHRAVHELRLKMEALPVDLAAAQALIMQEDLRAPDATAR
;
A
#
# COMPACT_ATOMS: atom_id res chain seq x y z
N MET A 1 -5.86 8.80 -13.86
CA MET A 1 -6.64 8.88 -12.59
C MET A 1 -7.37 10.20 -12.58
N PRO A 2 -8.61 10.29 -12.08
CA PRO A 2 -9.20 11.59 -11.81
C PRO A 2 -8.32 12.23 -10.73
N GLY A 3 -7.61 13.30 -11.10
CA GLY A 3 -6.85 14.10 -10.17
C GLY A 3 -7.83 14.67 -9.15
N ILE A 4 -7.55 14.51 -7.87
CA ILE A 4 -8.35 15.18 -6.85
C ILE A 4 -8.01 16.66 -6.97
N ASP A 5 -8.94 17.43 -7.52
CA ASP A 5 -8.76 18.85 -7.72
C ASP A 5 -8.57 19.56 -6.38
N GLN A 6 -7.76 20.63 -6.38
CA GLN A 6 -7.47 21.46 -5.21
C GLN A 6 -8.75 22.02 -4.55
N SER A 7 -9.83 22.17 -5.33
CA SER A 7 -11.17 22.53 -4.87
C SER A 7 -11.76 21.49 -3.90
N THR A 8 -11.51 20.20 -4.14
CA THR A 8 -11.97 19.09 -3.29
C THR A 8 -11.25 19.11 -1.94
N ILE A 9 -9.94 19.36 -1.96
CA ILE A 9 -9.12 19.48 -0.75
C ILE A 9 -9.56 20.70 0.08
N SER A 10 -9.86 21.82 -0.59
CA SER A 10 -10.37 23.05 0.04
C SER A 10 -11.76 22.84 0.67
N SER A 11 -12.62 22.05 0.02
CA SER A 11 -13.93 21.66 0.53
C SER A 11 -13.84 20.78 1.78
N TRP A 12 -12.87 19.87 1.85
CA TRP A 12 -12.62 19.08 3.07
C TRP A 12 -12.12 19.93 4.24
N ARG A 13 -11.34 20.98 3.94
CA ARG A 13 -10.82 21.92 4.93
C ARG A 13 -11.93 22.75 5.56
N SER A 14 -12.85 23.29 4.76
CA SER A 14 -13.99 24.06 5.29
C SER A 14 -14.93 23.22 6.16
N ARG A 15 -14.95 21.89 5.94
CA ARG A 15 -15.75 20.93 6.70
C ARG A 15 -15.01 20.31 7.91
N GLY A 16 -13.77 20.73 8.17
CA GLY A 16 -12.97 20.23 9.30
C GLY A 16 -12.59 18.74 9.23
N ARG A 17 -12.70 18.11 8.04
CA ARG A 17 -12.45 16.67 7.84
C ARG A 17 -11.49 16.45 6.68
N VAL A 18 -10.25 16.90 6.83
CA VAL A 18 -9.18 16.61 5.85
C VAL A 18 -8.45 15.34 6.27
N PRO A 19 -8.36 14.31 5.42
CA PRO A 19 -7.53 13.15 5.71
C PRO A 19 -6.08 13.57 5.94
N GLN A 20 -5.46 13.04 7.00
CA GLN A 20 -4.17 13.49 7.52
C GLN A 20 -3.02 13.41 6.50
N CYS A 21 -3.12 12.52 5.50
CA CYS A 21 -2.17 12.42 4.39
C CYS A 21 -2.12 13.69 3.51
N PHE A 22 -3.24 14.41 3.33
CA PHE A 22 -3.29 15.64 2.54
C PHE A 22 -2.89 16.87 3.35
N VAL A 23 -3.05 16.85 4.68
CA VAL A 23 -2.57 17.93 5.57
C VAL A 23 -1.05 18.10 5.42
N LYS A 24 -0.32 16.98 5.46
CA LYS A 24 1.14 16.99 5.30
C LYS A 24 1.60 17.46 3.93
N MET A 25 0.84 17.18 2.86
CA MET A 25 1.17 17.66 1.51
C MET A 25 0.99 19.18 1.37
N LEU A 26 0.05 19.77 2.12
CA LEU A 26 -0.20 21.22 2.10
C LEU A 26 0.80 21.99 2.96
N GLU A 27 1.22 21.42 4.09
CA GLU A 27 2.25 22.00 4.96
C GLU A 27 3.65 21.97 4.33
N ALA A 28 3.89 21.05 3.40
CA ALA A 28 5.19 20.86 2.75
C ALA A 28 5.57 21.91 1.69
N GLY A 29 4.72 22.91 1.41
CA GLY A 29 5.07 24.07 0.59
C GLY A 29 5.43 23.75 -0.87
N ASP A 30 4.47 23.96 -1.76
CA ASP A 30 4.64 24.33 -3.18
C ASP A 30 5.92 23.84 -3.91
N LYS A 31 6.14 22.52 -3.96
CA LYS A 31 7.14 21.90 -4.85
C LYS A 31 6.48 21.12 -5.98
N GLY A 32 5.75 21.85 -6.83
CA GLY A 32 5.37 21.43 -8.19
C GLY A 32 4.50 20.16 -8.32
N PRO A 33 4.04 19.85 -9.55
CA PRO A 33 3.32 18.62 -9.86
C PRO A 33 4.32 17.45 -10.00
N GLY A 34 5.22 17.32 -9.03
CA GLY A 34 6.04 16.13 -8.85
C GLY A 34 5.32 15.23 -7.87
N SER A 35 5.07 13.99 -8.28
CA SER A 35 4.64 12.86 -7.46
C SER A 35 5.55 12.67 -6.22
N ALA A 36 5.43 13.54 -5.22
CA ALA A 36 6.02 13.30 -3.92
C ALA A 36 5.10 12.32 -3.20
N THR A 37 5.44 11.03 -3.27
CA THR A 37 5.00 10.06 -2.29
C THR A 37 5.17 10.68 -0.91
N PRO A 38 4.11 10.81 -0.09
CA PRO A 38 4.22 11.42 1.23
C PRO A 38 5.41 10.82 1.97
N GLN A 39 6.34 11.65 2.45
CA GLN A 39 7.66 11.19 2.85
C GLN A 39 7.68 10.36 4.15
N VAL A 40 6.54 10.30 4.86
CA VAL A 40 6.32 9.40 6.01
C VAL A 40 4.87 8.93 5.99
N TRP A 41 4.64 7.72 5.48
CA TRP A 41 3.38 7.00 5.62
C TRP A 41 3.44 6.46 7.06
N GLY A 42 2.51 6.79 7.95
CA GLY A 42 2.64 6.40 9.37
C GLY A 42 2.84 4.88 9.53
N GLU A 43 3.30 4.43 10.71
CA GLU A 43 3.78 3.06 10.93
C GLU A 43 2.87 1.94 10.37
N LEU A 44 1.55 2.08 10.53
CA LEU A 44 0.55 1.16 9.95
C LEU A 44 0.79 0.91 8.46
N GLN A 45 1.07 1.97 7.73
CA GLN A 45 1.14 1.95 6.29
C GLN A 45 2.53 1.53 5.78
N ASP A 46 3.59 1.74 6.57
CA ASP A 46 4.91 1.12 6.34
C ASP A 46 4.86 -0.40 6.55
N ARG A 47 4.18 -0.87 7.61
CA ARG A 47 3.96 -2.31 7.81
C ARG A 47 3.07 -2.89 6.71
N ALA A 48 2.02 -2.17 6.30
CA ALA A 48 1.18 -2.59 5.18
C ALA A 48 1.95 -2.67 3.86
N ALA A 49 2.89 -1.75 3.61
CA ALA A 49 3.78 -1.79 2.45
C ALA A 49 4.66 -3.05 2.48
N SER A 50 5.15 -3.44 3.66
CA SER A 50 5.92 -4.68 3.83
C SER A 50 5.09 -5.92 3.48
N VAL A 51 3.85 -6.01 3.98
CA VAL A 51 2.91 -7.09 3.62
C VAL A 51 2.65 -7.06 2.10
N ALA A 52 2.34 -5.89 1.56
CA ALA A 52 2.01 -5.75 0.14
C ALA A 52 3.17 -6.15 -0.76
N LEU A 53 4.42 -5.83 -0.41
CA LEU A 53 5.61 -6.25 -1.14
C LEU A 53 5.74 -7.77 -1.18
N VAL A 54 5.54 -8.45 -0.05
CA VAL A 54 5.57 -9.92 0.00
C VAL A 54 4.54 -10.51 -0.96
N ARG A 55 3.30 -10.04 -0.89
CA ARG A 55 2.21 -10.50 -1.77
C ARG A 55 2.49 -10.21 -3.25
N PHE A 56 3.02 -9.03 -3.54
CA PHE A 56 3.34 -8.59 -4.88
C PHE A 56 4.47 -9.43 -5.51
N THR A 57 5.40 -9.93 -4.69
CA THR A 57 6.42 -10.89 -5.09
C THR A 57 5.84 -12.29 -5.27
N LEU A 58 4.99 -12.76 -4.35
CA LEU A 58 4.31 -14.07 -4.47
C LEU A 58 3.46 -14.15 -5.75
N LEU A 59 2.70 -13.10 -6.07
CA LEU A 59 1.91 -12.98 -7.30
C LEU A 59 2.72 -13.13 -8.58
N ARG A 60 4.03 -12.80 -8.53
CA ARG A 60 4.93 -12.86 -9.68
C ARG A 60 5.90 -14.04 -9.64
N GLN A 61 5.79 -14.94 -8.66
CA GLN A 61 6.75 -16.02 -8.47
C GLN A 61 6.86 -16.94 -9.71
N GLU A 62 5.74 -17.22 -10.37
CA GLU A 62 5.71 -18.07 -11.56
C GLU A 62 6.40 -17.40 -12.74
N LEU A 63 6.21 -16.09 -12.90
CA LEU A 63 6.90 -15.33 -13.94
C LEU A 63 8.41 -15.26 -13.68
N ALA A 64 8.82 -15.12 -12.43
CA ALA A 64 10.24 -15.13 -12.06
C ALA A 64 10.93 -16.48 -12.36
N ARG A 65 10.17 -17.59 -12.38
CA ARG A 65 10.66 -18.93 -12.73
C ARG A 65 10.69 -19.21 -14.24
N SER A 66 10.12 -18.35 -15.07
CA SER A 66 9.97 -18.59 -16.51
C SER A 66 11.26 -18.49 -17.34
N HIS A 67 12.36 -18.01 -16.74
CA HIS A 67 13.65 -17.70 -17.41
C HIS A 67 13.57 -16.65 -18.53
N ASP A 68 12.39 -16.05 -18.77
CA ASP A 68 12.18 -14.95 -19.72
C ASP A 68 12.39 -13.62 -18.99
N VAL A 69 13.64 -13.12 -19.03
CA VAL A 69 14.07 -11.93 -18.28
C VAL A 69 13.36 -10.67 -18.78
N ASP A 70 13.20 -10.52 -20.09
CA ASP A 70 12.60 -9.32 -20.68
C ASP A 70 11.13 -9.19 -20.28
N ARG A 71 10.40 -10.32 -20.35
CA ARG A 71 9.00 -10.37 -19.91
C ARG A 71 8.87 -10.22 -18.40
N ALA A 72 9.74 -10.87 -17.62
CA ALA A 72 9.74 -10.75 -16.17
C ALA A 72 9.97 -9.30 -15.74
N LEU A 73 11.01 -8.66 -16.27
CA LEU A 73 11.37 -7.28 -15.95
C LEU A 73 10.23 -6.31 -16.26
N ALA A 74 9.60 -6.40 -17.44
CA ALA A 74 8.48 -5.55 -17.81
C ALA A 74 7.31 -5.64 -16.80
N VAL A 75 7.02 -6.84 -16.28
CA VAL A 75 5.95 -7.07 -15.31
C VAL A 75 6.33 -6.63 -13.89
N PHE A 76 7.60 -6.75 -13.50
CA PHE A 76 8.09 -6.23 -12.22
C PHE A 76 8.15 -4.71 -12.18
N LEU A 77 8.40 -4.04 -13.32
CA LEU A 77 8.35 -2.59 -13.43
C LEU A 77 6.92 -2.03 -13.42
N ASP A 78 5.91 -2.83 -13.76
CA ASP A 78 4.51 -2.42 -13.66
C ASP A 78 4.03 -2.39 -12.20
N MET A 79 4.09 -1.21 -11.59
CA MET A 79 3.65 -0.96 -10.22
C MET A 79 2.14 -0.69 -10.09
N ARG A 80 1.38 -0.64 -11.20
CA ARG A 80 -0.08 -0.37 -11.14
C ARG A 80 -0.84 -1.35 -10.23
N PRO A 81 -0.54 -2.67 -10.22
CA PRO A 81 -1.24 -3.62 -9.34
C PRO A 81 -0.83 -3.49 -7.86
N PHE A 82 0.24 -2.76 -7.54
CA PHE A 82 0.75 -2.68 -6.16
C PHE A 82 -0.21 -1.93 -5.25
N ARG A 83 -0.83 -0.86 -5.76
CA ARG A 83 -1.65 0.04 -4.95
C ARG A 83 -2.91 -0.61 -4.37
N PRO A 84 -3.69 -1.39 -5.14
CA PRO A 84 -4.79 -2.20 -4.58
C PRO A 84 -4.33 -3.18 -3.50
N VAL A 85 -3.18 -3.86 -3.71
CA VAL A 85 -2.61 -4.81 -2.73
C VAL A 85 -2.26 -4.10 -1.43
N LEU A 86 -1.68 -2.90 -1.53
CA LEU A 86 -1.37 -2.06 -0.37
C LEU A 86 -2.62 -1.61 0.39
N HIS A 87 -3.66 -1.14 -0.31
CA HIS A 87 -4.91 -0.75 0.34
C HIS A 87 -5.57 -1.93 1.06
N ARG A 88 -5.54 -3.13 0.47
CA ARG A 88 -6.02 -4.36 1.10
C ARG A 88 -5.20 -4.70 2.35
N ALA A 89 -3.87 -4.62 2.27
CA ALA A 89 -3.00 -4.88 3.43
C ALA A 89 -3.25 -3.92 4.61
N VAL A 90 -3.49 -2.62 4.33
CA VAL A 90 -3.86 -1.66 5.38
C VAL A 90 -5.16 -2.05 6.06
N HIS A 91 -6.17 -2.45 5.28
CA HIS A 91 -7.46 -2.85 5.82
C HIS A 91 -7.35 -4.12 6.68
N GLU A 92 -6.64 -5.13 6.19
CA GLU A 92 -6.46 -6.40 6.90
C GLU A 92 -5.66 -6.24 8.19
N LEU A 93 -4.63 -5.38 8.22
CA LEU A 93 -3.91 -5.08 9.47
C LEU A 93 -4.84 -4.50 10.53
N ARG A 94 -5.73 -3.56 10.15
CA ARG A 94 -6.74 -3.01 11.07
C ARG A 94 -7.69 -4.09 11.56
N LEU A 95 -8.24 -4.90 10.65
CA LEU A 95 -9.13 -6.01 11.03
C LEU A 95 -8.44 -7.01 11.95
N LYS A 96 -7.16 -7.32 11.73
CA LYS A 96 -6.39 -8.24 12.55
C LYS A 96 -6.19 -7.70 13.97
N MET A 97 -5.85 -6.42 14.10
CA MET A 97 -5.71 -5.73 15.39
C MET A 97 -7.05 -5.53 16.12
N GLU A 98 -8.16 -5.42 15.38
CA GLU A 98 -9.50 -5.34 15.96
C GLU A 98 -9.99 -6.72 16.44
N ALA A 99 -9.71 -7.78 15.68
CA ALA A 99 -10.15 -9.14 15.97
C ALA A 99 -9.29 -9.84 17.02
N LEU A 100 -8.00 -9.52 17.08
CA LEU A 100 -7.04 -10.11 18.01
C LEU A 100 -6.43 -8.98 18.85
N PRO A 101 -6.32 -9.10 20.18
CA PRO A 101 -5.70 -8.09 21.04
C PRO A 101 -4.17 -8.13 20.91
N VAL A 102 -3.67 -7.88 19.70
CA VAL A 102 -2.25 -7.93 19.34
C VAL A 102 -1.80 -6.57 18.81
N ASP A 103 -0.51 -6.28 18.96
CA ASP A 103 0.06 -5.07 18.40
C ASP A 103 0.21 -5.16 16.86
N LEU A 104 0.55 -4.01 16.25
CA LEU A 104 0.70 -3.90 14.80
C LEU A 104 1.79 -4.83 14.24
N ALA A 105 2.89 -5.03 14.98
CA ALA A 105 4.00 -5.87 14.53
C ALA A 105 3.60 -7.36 14.51
N ALA A 106 2.89 -7.81 15.55
CA ALA A 106 2.32 -9.15 15.63
C ALA A 106 1.23 -9.35 14.55
N ALA A 107 0.36 -8.36 14.32
CA ALA A 107 -0.62 -8.40 13.24
C ALA A 107 0.05 -8.58 11.86
N GLN A 108 1.12 -7.83 11.58
CA GLN A 108 1.92 -7.99 10.37
C GLN A 108 2.50 -9.40 10.26
N ALA A 109 3.14 -9.91 11.32
CA ALA A 109 3.78 -11.21 11.33
C ALA A 109 2.77 -12.34 11.06
N LEU A 110 1.58 -12.27 11.67
CA LEU A 110 0.50 -13.25 11.46
C LEU A 110 0.03 -13.26 10.01
N ILE A 111 -0.24 -12.09 9.43
CA ILE A 111 -0.68 -11.98 8.02
C ILE A 111 0.40 -12.51 7.08
N MET A 112 1.66 -12.11 7.26
CA MET A 112 2.76 -12.58 6.41
C MET A 112 2.97 -14.08 6.54
N GLN A 113 2.85 -14.64 7.74
CA GLN A 113 2.93 -16.08 7.95
C GLN A 113 1.80 -16.80 7.20
N GLU A 114 0.56 -16.29 7.26
CA GLU A 114 -0.59 -16.83 6.53
C GLU A 114 -0.35 -16.82 5.01
N ASP A 115 0.12 -15.69 4.48
CA ASP A 115 0.44 -15.54 3.05
C ASP A 115 1.51 -16.55 2.59
N LEU A 116 2.55 -16.76 3.42
CA LEU A 116 3.64 -17.69 3.10
C LEU A 116 3.24 -19.17 3.21
N ARG A 117 2.28 -19.50 4.08
CA ARG A 117 1.75 -20.88 4.18
C ARG A 117 0.80 -21.24 3.04
N ALA A 118 0.09 -20.25 2.49
CA ALA A 118 -0.90 -20.46 1.44
C ALA A 118 -0.78 -19.42 0.31
N PRO A 119 0.35 -19.42 -0.44
CA PRO A 119 0.61 -18.39 -1.46
C PRO A 119 -0.46 -18.36 -2.56
N ASP A 120 -1.07 -19.50 -2.88
CA ASP A 120 -2.13 -19.60 -3.89
C ASP A 120 -3.45 -18.95 -3.47
N ALA A 121 -3.70 -18.84 -2.15
CA ALA A 121 -4.87 -18.15 -1.63
C ALA A 121 -4.69 -16.63 -1.66
N THR A 122 -3.44 -16.18 -1.48
CA THR A 122 -3.04 -14.77 -1.57
C THR A 122 -3.02 -14.27 -3.02
N ALA A 123 -2.83 -15.17 -3.99
CA ALA A 123 -2.76 -14.84 -5.41
C ALA A 123 -4.13 -14.63 -6.10
N ARG A 124 -5.24 -14.91 -5.40
CA ARG A 124 -6.62 -14.74 -5.88
C ARG A 124 -7.27 -13.46 -5.36
#